data_AF-Q9RF24-F1
#
_entry.id   AF-Q9RF24-F1
#
_cell.length_a   1.000
_cell.length_b   1.000
_cell.length_c   1.000
_cell.angle_alpha   90.00
_cell.angle_beta   90.00
_cell.angle_gamma   90.00
#
_symmetry.space_group_name_H-M   'P 1'
#
loop_
_entity.id
_entity.type
_entity.pdbx_description
1 polymer ?
#
loop_
_entity_poly.entity_id
_entity_poly.type
_entity_poly.pdbx_seq_one_letter_code
_entity_poly.pdbx_strand_id
1 'polypeptide(L)'
;MTKKNQDEITGKLQPKKKQNIRIYEFIEKKMSESGRELFKSCSTFNEFVATKDKKKKKRVKGNDCKNRFCPICAWRKAGKDAVKIATMMEAIKIEEKKEFLFLTLTTPNIKADTVKSEIDRFNKAFNKLFKRRNIQRSIKGYIRKLEMTYDKERFITEEMYNNKKRKAYYDSRGLKVDDHNPNYDTYNPHFHVLLCVEKNYFKRKELYIKQEEWLEMWREVTDMPEITQVHIQKVELIREGNAVAEVAKYSAKDYEMSVSQDVFDVFYLALKGRQLIVYGGLLKDYAKKYEDGELDKYKSTDKNEYYYRLIAMWNKDLMKFEQEYQELTESEKQEYNGHLIDEMEVE
;
A
#
# COMPACT_ATOMS: atom_id res chain seq x y z
N MET A 1 6.54 -0.79 -21.06
CA MET A 1 7.74 -0.06 -20.60
C MET A 1 8.54 -1.02 -19.74
N THR A 2 9.74 -1.39 -20.19
CA THR A 2 10.69 -2.20 -19.43
C THR A 2 11.02 -1.46 -18.14
N LYS A 3 10.69 -2.06 -16.97
CA LYS A 3 11.03 -1.49 -15.66
C LYS A 3 12.55 -1.32 -15.62
N LYS A 4 13.05 -0.08 -15.68
CA LYS A 4 14.46 0.19 -15.36
C LYS A 4 14.64 -0.27 -13.91
N ASN A 5 15.43 -1.32 -13.68
CA ASN A 5 15.85 -1.71 -12.35
C ASN A 5 16.58 -0.52 -11.73
N GLN A 6 15.85 0.26 -10.92
CA GLN A 6 16.43 1.35 -10.17
C GLN A 6 17.23 0.76 -9.02
N ASP A 7 18.44 1.28 -8.81
CA ASP A 7 19.29 0.86 -7.69
C ASP A 7 18.57 1.08 -6.35
N GLU A 8 18.65 0.09 -5.46
CA GLU A 8 17.87 0.07 -4.21
C GLU A 8 18.15 1.29 -3.32
N ILE A 9 19.40 1.75 -3.28
CA ILE A 9 19.80 2.86 -2.42
C ILE A 9 19.57 4.20 -3.12
N THR A 10 20.16 4.39 -4.29
CA THR A 10 20.15 5.68 -4.99
C THR A 10 18.82 5.95 -5.69
N GLY A 11 18.17 4.91 -6.21
CA GLY A 11 16.90 5.01 -6.93
C GLY A 11 15.68 4.98 -6.02
N LYS A 12 15.71 4.26 -4.90
CA LYS A 12 14.53 4.12 -4.01
C LYS A 12 14.70 4.74 -2.63
N LEU A 13 15.74 4.35 -1.88
CA LEU A 13 15.90 4.81 -0.51
C LEU A 13 16.21 6.32 -0.43
N GLN A 14 17.10 6.83 -1.27
CA GLN A 14 17.51 8.23 -1.27
C GLN A 14 16.36 9.21 -1.55
N PRO A 15 15.51 9.02 -2.58
CA PRO A 15 14.31 9.84 -2.76
C PRO A 15 13.39 9.81 -1.52
N LYS A 16 13.17 8.64 -0.92
CA LYS A 16 12.37 8.50 0.29
C LYS A 16 13.00 9.19 1.50
N LYS A 17 14.33 9.23 1.62
CA LYS A 17 15.05 9.98 2.66
C LYS A 17 14.90 11.49 2.48
N LYS A 18 15.01 11.99 1.25
CA LYS A 18 14.72 13.41 0.95
C LYS A 18 13.26 13.75 1.29
N GLN A 19 12.33 12.87 0.96
CA GLN A 19 10.93 13.05 1.27
C GLN A 19 10.63 12.95 2.78
N ASN A 20 11.33 12.09 3.52
CA ASN A 20 11.31 12.05 4.98
C ASN A 20 11.74 13.39 5.59
N ILE A 21 12.79 14.02 5.08
CA ILE A 21 13.24 15.35 5.54
C ILE A 21 12.15 16.40 5.28
N ARG A 22 11.53 16.41 4.09
CA ARG A 22 10.43 17.33 3.78
C ARG A 22 9.21 17.12 4.68
N ILE A 23 8.79 15.88 4.91
CA ILE A 23 7.64 15.60 5.79
C ILE A 23 7.95 15.96 7.25
N TYR A 24 9.22 15.88 7.67
CA TYR A 24 9.62 16.28 9.02
C TYR A 24 9.23 17.74 9.30
N GLU A 25 9.39 18.65 8.33
CA GLU A 25 9.01 20.06 8.43
C GLU A 25 7.52 20.25 8.76
N PHE A 26 6.65 19.36 8.26
CA PHE A 26 5.20 19.45 8.49
C PHE A 26 4.74 18.76 9.77
N ILE A 27 5.45 17.73 10.24
CA ILE A 27 5.01 16.87 11.34
C ILE A 27 5.71 17.17 12.68
N GLU A 28 6.84 17.88 12.69
CA GLU A 28 7.66 18.07 13.90
C GLU A 28 6.90 18.65 15.10
N LYS A 29 5.97 19.58 14.86
CA LYS A 29 5.14 20.21 15.91
C LYS A 29 4.07 19.27 16.46
N LYS A 30 3.86 18.11 15.82
CA LYS A 30 2.85 17.11 16.17
C LYS A 30 3.47 15.85 16.81
N MET A 31 4.73 15.90 17.24
CA MET A 31 5.48 14.79 17.84
C MET A 31 6.14 15.20 19.17
N SER A 32 6.42 14.21 20.03
CA SER A 32 7.29 14.40 21.21
C SER A 32 8.73 14.69 20.77
N GLU A 33 9.55 15.18 21.70
CA GLU A 33 10.97 15.42 21.47
C GLU A 33 11.71 14.17 20.98
N SER A 34 11.58 13.05 21.70
CA SER A 34 12.10 11.75 21.27
C SER A 34 11.57 11.29 19.90
N GLY A 35 10.30 11.58 19.61
CA GLY A 35 9.68 11.29 18.33
C GLY A 35 10.32 12.09 17.18
N ARG A 36 10.67 13.35 17.42
CA ARG A 36 11.39 14.19 16.46
C ARG A 36 12.78 13.65 16.17
N GLU A 37 13.54 13.28 17.20
CA GLU A 37 14.88 12.71 17.06
C GLU A 37 14.87 11.41 16.25
N LEU A 38 13.97 10.49 16.59
CA LEU A 38 13.79 9.24 15.85
C LEU A 38 13.40 9.51 14.39
N PHE A 39 12.46 10.41 14.14
CA PHE A 39 11.99 10.70 12.78
C PHE A 39 13.10 11.32 11.91
N LYS A 40 13.86 12.26 12.46
CA LYS A 40 14.97 12.95 11.79
C LYS A 40 16.14 11.99 11.49
N SER A 41 16.47 11.14 12.45
CA SER A 41 17.52 10.13 12.31
C SER A 41 17.08 8.90 11.51
N CYS A 42 15.79 8.75 11.18
CA CYS A 42 15.29 7.58 10.46
C CYS A 42 16.12 7.27 9.19
N SER A 43 16.64 6.05 9.11
CA SER A 43 17.42 5.53 7.99
C SER A 43 18.67 6.38 7.66
N THR A 44 19.25 7.08 8.65
CA THR A 44 20.59 7.64 8.48
C THR A 44 21.68 6.58 8.46
N PHE A 45 21.41 5.40 9.02
CA PHE A 45 22.24 4.21 8.94
C PHE A 45 21.42 3.05 8.37
N ASN A 46 22.00 2.35 7.39
CA ASN A 46 21.41 1.16 6.80
C ASN A 46 22.52 0.17 6.47
N GLU A 47 22.28 -1.10 6.77
CA GLU A 47 23.14 -2.20 6.39
C GLU A 47 22.40 -3.08 5.39
N PHE A 48 23.06 -3.39 4.29
CA PHE A 48 22.57 -4.23 3.22
C PHE A 48 23.51 -5.39 2.99
N VAL A 49 22.97 -6.46 2.42
CA VAL A 49 23.73 -7.50 1.75
C VAL A 49 23.50 -7.40 0.25
N ALA A 50 24.54 -7.61 -0.55
CA ALA A 50 24.51 -7.43 -1.99
C ALA A 50 25.07 -8.63 -2.75
N THR A 51 24.47 -8.92 -3.90
CA THR A 51 24.97 -9.95 -4.83
C THR A 51 26.34 -9.58 -5.37
N LYS A 52 27.06 -10.56 -5.93
CA LYS A 52 28.40 -10.36 -6.52
C LYS A 52 28.42 -9.25 -7.58
N ASP A 53 27.36 -9.14 -8.38
CA ASP A 53 27.19 -8.09 -9.40
C ASP A 53 26.64 -6.76 -8.84
N LYS A 54 26.37 -6.70 -7.53
CA LYS A 54 25.81 -5.57 -6.77
C LYS A 54 24.44 -5.10 -7.26
N LYS A 55 23.75 -5.84 -8.14
CA LYS A 55 22.44 -5.46 -8.69
C LYS A 55 21.30 -5.68 -7.71
N LYS A 56 21.35 -6.75 -6.91
CA LYS A 56 20.37 -7.02 -5.87
C LYS A 56 20.96 -6.67 -4.52
N LYS A 57 20.20 -5.91 -3.74
CA LYS A 57 20.54 -5.48 -2.39
C LYS A 57 19.35 -5.80 -1.48
N LYS A 58 19.61 -6.38 -0.31
CA LYS A 58 18.61 -6.65 0.72
C LYS A 58 19.04 -5.95 2.00
N ARG A 59 18.18 -5.08 2.54
CA ARG A 59 18.47 -4.38 3.79
C ARG A 59 18.31 -5.36 4.95
N VAL A 60 19.38 -5.54 5.73
CA VAL A 60 19.40 -6.43 6.90
C VAL A 60 19.27 -5.66 8.20
N LYS A 61 19.78 -4.42 8.28
CA LYS A 61 19.68 -3.57 9.48
C LYS A 61 19.49 -2.09 9.14
N GLY A 62 19.03 -1.33 10.13
CA GLY A 62 19.08 0.13 10.13
C GLY A 62 18.15 0.75 11.16
N ASN A 63 18.21 2.08 11.28
CA ASN A 63 17.50 2.82 12.34
C ASN A 63 16.15 3.36 11.86
N ASP A 64 15.07 2.61 12.08
CA ASP A 64 13.73 2.99 11.61
C ASP A 64 12.91 3.70 12.71
N CYS A 65 12.31 4.86 12.41
CA CYS A 65 11.48 5.59 13.37
C CYS A 65 10.09 4.97 13.60
N LYS A 66 9.68 4.05 12.72
CA LYS A 66 8.38 3.35 12.71
C LYS A 66 7.14 4.27 12.65
N ASN A 67 7.32 5.57 12.43
CA ASN A 67 6.23 6.51 12.26
C ASN A 67 5.54 6.28 10.91
N ARG A 68 4.21 6.19 10.91
CA ARG A 68 3.42 5.86 9.71
C ARG A 68 3.49 6.91 8.60
N PHE A 69 3.83 8.15 8.93
CA PHE A 69 4.00 9.24 7.96
C PHE A 69 5.44 9.34 7.45
N CYS A 70 6.39 8.56 7.99
CA CYS A 70 7.72 8.48 7.44
C CYS A 70 7.70 7.65 6.14
N PRO A 71 8.09 8.22 4.98
CA PRO A 71 8.04 7.52 3.69
C PRO A 71 8.85 6.23 3.65
N ILE A 72 9.99 6.20 4.36
CA ILE A 72 10.87 5.04 4.42
C ILE A 72 10.21 3.92 5.24
N CYS A 73 9.70 4.25 6.43
CA CYS A 73 9.06 3.27 7.30
C CYS A 73 7.75 2.76 6.70
N ALA A 74 6.96 3.66 6.09
CA ALA A 74 5.77 3.28 5.34
C ALA A 74 6.16 2.31 4.22
N TRP A 75 7.17 2.66 3.40
CA TRP A 75 7.73 1.82 2.32
C TRP A 75 8.07 0.40 2.74
N ARG A 76 8.88 0.29 3.79
CA ARG A 76 9.26 -1.03 4.32
C ARG A 76 8.09 -1.80 4.88
N LYS A 77 7.17 -1.12 5.57
CA LYS A 77 5.97 -1.76 6.11
C LYS A 77 5.11 -2.36 5.00
N ALA A 78 4.92 -1.65 3.89
CA ALA A 78 4.21 -2.20 2.73
C ALA A 78 4.87 -3.46 2.17
N GLY A 79 6.21 -3.46 2.06
CA GLY A 79 6.94 -4.64 1.59
C GLY A 79 6.76 -5.87 2.48
N LYS A 80 6.73 -5.66 3.81
CA LYS A 80 6.43 -6.73 4.79
C LYS A 80 4.98 -7.17 4.74
N ASP A 81 4.05 -6.23 4.64
CA ASP A 81 2.62 -6.51 4.52
C ASP A 81 2.34 -7.30 3.22
N ALA A 82 3.04 -7.01 2.11
CA ALA A 82 2.93 -7.76 0.86
C ALA A 82 3.34 -9.23 1.02
N VAL A 83 4.48 -9.51 1.68
CA VAL A 83 4.91 -10.89 1.99
C VAL A 83 3.87 -11.60 2.83
N LYS A 84 3.39 -10.95 3.89
CA LYS A 84 2.35 -11.50 4.76
C LYS A 84 1.11 -11.88 3.96
N ILE A 85 0.59 -10.95 3.17
CA ILE A 85 -0.61 -11.15 2.35
C ILE A 85 -0.42 -12.27 1.34
N ALA A 86 0.68 -12.27 0.59
CA ALA A 86 0.97 -13.32 -0.39
C ALA A 86 1.09 -14.70 0.24
N THR A 87 1.74 -14.80 1.41
CA THR A 87 1.91 -16.05 2.15
C THR A 87 0.56 -16.59 2.64
N MET A 88 -0.29 -15.75 3.22
CA MET A 88 -1.63 -16.14 3.63
C MET A 88 -2.49 -16.58 2.45
N MET A 89 -2.41 -15.87 1.32
CA MET A 89 -3.17 -16.22 0.12
C MET A 89 -2.76 -17.58 -0.43
N GLU A 90 -1.45 -17.87 -0.48
CA GLU A 90 -0.93 -19.17 -0.92
C GLU A 90 -1.41 -20.30 0.00
N ALA A 91 -1.28 -20.09 1.32
CA ALA A 91 -1.72 -21.05 2.32
C ALA A 91 -3.23 -21.36 2.19
N ILE A 92 -4.08 -20.33 2.14
CA ILE A 92 -5.54 -20.48 1.98
C ILE A 92 -5.89 -21.16 0.64
N LYS A 93 -5.18 -20.87 -0.44
CA LYS A 93 -5.43 -21.49 -1.74
C LYS A 93 -5.14 -23.00 -1.70
N ILE A 94 -4.09 -23.42 -1.00
CA ILE A 94 -3.68 -24.81 -0.89
C ILE A 94 -4.53 -25.56 0.15
N GLU A 95 -4.62 -25.04 1.38
CA GLU A 95 -5.26 -25.72 2.51
C GLU A 95 -6.79 -25.67 2.41
N GLU A 96 -7.35 -24.49 2.13
CA GLU A 96 -8.80 -24.24 2.17
C GLU A 96 -9.45 -24.31 0.78
N LYS A 97 -8.63 -24.46 -0.28
CA LYS A 97 -9.07 -24.52 -1.68
C LYS A 97 -9.96 -23.34 -2.06
N LYS A 98 -9.64 -22.15 -1.57
CA LYS A 98 -10.39 -20.90 -1.85
C LYS A 98 -9.74 -20.09 -2.97
N GLU A 99 -10.51 -19.14 -3.48
CA GLU A 99 -10.09 -18.19 -4.51
C GLU A 99 -10.20 -16.76 -3.98
N PHE A 100 -9.59 -15.80 -4.68
CA PHE A 100 -9.56 -14.40 -4.26
C PHE A 100 -10.14 -13.46 -5.30
N LEU A 101 -10.82 -12.42 -4.81
CA LEU A 101 -11.25 -11.27 -5.60
C LEU A 101 -10.59 -10.01 -5.05
N PHE A 102 -10.36 -9.03 -5.92
CA PHE A 102 -9.93 -7.70 -5.55
C PHE A 102 -11.05 -6.71 -5.86
N LEU A 103 -11.52 -6.02 -4.82
CA LEU A 103 -12.59 -5.03 -4.85
C LEU A 103 -12.03 -3.66 -4.46
N THR A 104 -12.30 -2.64 -5.27
CA THR A 104 -12.08 -1.23 -4.92
C THR A 104 -13.43 -0.55 -4.71
N LEU A 105 -13.64 -0.06 -3.49
CA LEU A 105 -14.78 0.78 -3.12
C LEU A 105 -14.30 2.22 -3.04
N THR A 106 -14.72 3.05 -4.00
CA THR A 106 -14.39 4.47 -4.07
C THR A 106 -15.59 5.32 -3.65
N THR A 107 -15.34 6.59 -3.44
CA THR A 107 -16.34 7.61 -3.14
C THR A 107 -16.07 8.85 -3.98
N PRO A 108 -17.03 9.78 -4.07
CA PRO A 108 -16.78 11.07 -4.69
C PRO A 108 -15.58 11.78 -4.04
N ASN A 109 -14.97 12.67 -4.79
CA ASN A 109 -13.95 13.56 -4.27
C ASN A 109 -14.58 14.53 -3.26
N ILE A 110 -13.86 14.79 -2.16
CA ILE A 110 -14.35 15.57 -1.03
C ILE A 110 -13.37 16.68 -0.66
N LYS A 111 -13.89 17.74 -0.03
CA LYS A 111 -13.09 18.87 0.45
C LYS A 111 -12.47 18.57 1.82
N ALA A 112 -11.38 19.27 2.12
CA ALA A 112 -10.51 19.07 3.27
C ALA A 112 -11.26 18.95 4.62
N ASP A 113 -12.23 19.83 4.84
CA ASP A 113 -13.04 19.96 6.05
C ASP A 113 -13.90 18.72 6.36
N THR A 114 -14.31 17.98 5.33
CA THR A 114 -15.19 16.81 5.46
C THR A 114 -14.44 15.47 5.49
N VAL A 115 -13.14 15.45 5.19
CA VAL A 115 -12.35 14.21 5.03
C VAL A 115 -12.48 13.26 6.21
N LYS A 116 -12.33 13.79 7.43
CA LYS A 116 -12.35 12.95 8.63
C LYS A 116 -13.72 12.30 8.84
N SER A 117 -14.81 13.06 8.73
CA SER A 117 -16.18 12.56 8.91
C SER A 117 -16.58 11.59 7.81
N GLU A 118 -16.12 11.83 6.58
CA GLU A 118 -16.39 10.94 5.44
C GLU A 118 -15.70 9.59 5.62
N ILE A 119 -14.45 9.55 6.07
CA ILE A 119 -13.79 8.29 6.43
C ILE A 119 -14.55 7.57 7.55
N ASP A 120 -15.05 8.29 8.55
CA ASP A 120 -15.87 7.69 9.62
C ASP A 120 -17.18 7.09 9.06
N ARG A 121 -17.85 7.79 8.15
CA ARG A 121 -19.04 7.31 7.44
C ARG A 121 -18.74 6.08 6.60
N PHE A 122 -17.63 6.07 5.85
CA PHE A 122 -17.26 4.94 4.98
C PHE A 122 -16.89 3.69 5.77
N ASN A 123 -16.23 3.83 6.92
CA ASN A 123 -15.99 2.68 7.80
C ASN A 123 -17.31 2.08 8.31
N LYS A 124 -18.29 2.92 8.67
CA LYS A 124 -19.64 2.44 9.05
C LYS A 124 -20.35 1.77 7.87
N ALA A 125 -20.28 2.35 6.68
CA ALA A 125 -20.87 1.80 5.46
C ALA A 125 -20.27 0.43 5.11
N PHE A 126 -18.94 0.29 5.17
CA PHE A 126 -18.26 -0.99 4.95
C PHE A 126 -18.73 -2.05 5.94
N ASN A 127 -18.86 -1.69 7.22
CA ASN A 127 -19.38 -2.62 8.25
C ASN A 127 -20.84 -3.03 7.97
N LYS A 128 -21.69 -2.12 7.48
CA LYS A 128 -23.06 -2.46 7.06
C LYS A 128 -23.06 -3.40 5.85
N LEU A 129 -22.22 -3.14 4.85
CA LEU A 129 -22.10 -3.95 3.64
C LEU A 129 -21.75 -5.40 3.98
N PHE A 130 -20.75 -5.62 4.85
CA PHE A 130 -20.30 -6.96 5.22
C PHE A 130 -21.21 -7.68 6.23
N LYS A 131 -22.25 -7.00 6.75
CA LYS A 131 -23.33 -7.62 7.54
C LYS A 131 -24.49 -8.11 6.67
N ARG A 132 -24.52 -7.80 5.37
CA ARG A 132 -25.59 -8.27 4.48
C ARG A 132 -25.51 -9.79 4.29
N ARG A 133 -26.68 -10.44 4.27
CA ARG A 133 -26.81 -11.91 4.20
C ARG A 133 -26.14 -12.51 2.95
N ASN A 134 -26.29 -11.87 1.79
CA ASN A 134 -25.64 -12.32 0.55
C ASN A 134 -24.11 -12.21 0.66
N ILE A 135 -23.58 -11.10 1.22
CA ILE A 135 -22.14 -10.94 1.44
C ILE A 135 -21.61 -12.01 2.41
N GLN A 136 -22.26 -12.22 3.55
CA GLN A 136 -21.85 -13.24 4.53
C GLN A 136 -21.91 -14.67 3.96
N ARG A 137 -22.87 -14.94 3.07
CA ARG A 137 -22.97 -16.22 2.37
C ARG A 137 -21.81 -16.43 1.40
N SER A 138 -21.41 -15.38 0.67
CA SER A 138 -20.45 -15.47 -0.43
C SER A 138 -18.99 -15.26 -0.02
N ILE A 139 -18.72 -14.35 0.91
CA ILE A 139 -17.38 -13.90 1.29
C ILE A 139 -16.95 -14.58 2.60
N LYS A 140 -15.84 -15.31 2.57
CA LYS A 140 -15.32 -16.11 3.71
C LYS A 140 -14.30 -15.37 4.55
N GLY A 141 -13.70 -14.33 3.99
CA GLY A 141 -12.79 -13.44 4.70
C GLY A 141 -12.42 -12.25 3.82
N TYR A 142 -11.85 -11.23 4.44
CA TYR A 142 -11.35 -10.07 3.71
C TYR A 142 -10.12 -9.44 4.37
N ILE A 143 -9.34 -8.73 3.56
CA ILE A 143 -8.42 -7.68 4.02
C ILE A 143 -8.93 -6.38 3.43
N ARG A 144 -9.14 -5.37 4.25
CA ARG A 144 -9.50 -4.02 3.82
C ARG A 144 -8.37 -3.06 4.16
N LYS A 145 -7.91 -2.31 3.17
CA LYS A 145 -7.00 -1.18 3.35
C LYS A 145 -7.71 0.13 3.06
N LEU A 146 -7.59 1.11 3.95
CA LEU A 146 -7.91 2.52 3.69
C LEU A 146 -6.75 3.17 2.94
N GLU A 147 -7.06 3.79 1.81
CA GLU A 147 -6.17 4.66 1.06
C GLU A 147 -6.82 6.03 0.87
N MET A 148 -6.01 7.07 0.80
CA MET A 148 -6.44 8.43 0.55
C MET A 148 -5.48 9.07 -0.43
N THR A 149 -6.03 9.66 -1.48
CA THR A 149 -5.27 10.43 -2.48
C THR A 149 -5.67 11.90 -2.46
N TYR A 150 -4.78 12.78 -2.91
CA TYR A 150 -5.04 14.20 -3.07
C TYR A 150 -4.77 14.64 -4.51
N ASP A 151 -5.73 15.37 -5.11
CA ASP A 151 -5.58 15.90 -6.47
C ASP A 151 -5.01 17.33 -6.42
N LYS A 152 -3.72 17.42 -6.71
CA LYS A 152 -2.95 18.66 -6.71
C LYS A 152 -2.94 19.39 -8.06
N GLU A 153 -3.46 18.77 -9.12
CA GLU A 153 -3.35 19.29 -10.47
C GLU A 153 -4.46 20.31 -10.72
N ARG A 154 -4.07 21.58 -10.89
CA ARG A 154 -5.02 22.69 -11.08
C ARG A 154 -5.68 22.67 -12.46
N PHE A 155 -4.95 22.22 -13.47
CA PHE A 155 -5.40 22.13 -14.85
C PHE A 155 -5.32 20.68 -15.32
N ILE A 156 -6.17 20.31 -16.27
CA ILE A 156 -6.16 18.98 -16.86
C ILE A 156 -4.91 18.83 -17.72
N THR A 157 -3.99 17.96 -17.32
CA THR A 157 -2.78 17.68 -18.10
C THR A 157 -3.06 16.74 -19.26
N GLU A 158 -2.16 16.73 -20.26
CA GLU A 158 -2.23 15.79 -21.37
C GLU A 158 -2.19 14.32 -20.89
N GLU A 159 -1.37 14.02 -19.88
CA GLU A 159 -1.31 12.70 -19.25
C GLU A 159 -2.65 12.32 -18.60
N MET A 160 -3.27 13.26 -17.88
CA MET A 160 -4.58 13.04 -17.27
C MET A 160 -5.64 12.76 -18.32
N TYR A 161 -5.70 13.56 -19.38
CA TYR A 161 -6.70 13.44 -20.44
C TYR A 161 -6.56 12.15 -21.26
N ASN A 162 -5.32 11.77 -21.58
CA ASN A 162 -5.02 10.56 -22.35
C ASN A 162 -5.14 9.26 -21.53
N ASN A 163 -5.39 9.35 -20.22
CA ASN A 163 -5.70 8.19 -19.40
C ASN A 163 -7.04 7.58 -19.81
N LYS A 164 -7.03 6.35 -20.35
CA LYS A 164 -8.24 5.64 -20.81
C LYS A 164 -9.38 5.59 -19.79
N LYS A 165 -9.07 5.56 -18.49
CA LYS A 165 -10.09 5.52 -17.41
C LYS A 165 -10.72 6.88 -17.14
N ARG A 166 -10.00 7.98 -17.40
CA ARG A 166 -10.46 9.37 -17.14
C ARG A 166 -10.98 10.06 -18.39
N LYS A 167 -10.57 9.62 -19.58
CA LYS A 167 -10.99 10.21 -20.85
C LYS A 167 -12.52 10.32 -20.97
N ALA A 168 -13.26 9.25 -20.67
CA ALA A 168 -14.72 9.26 -20.69
C ALA A 168 -15.33 10.28 -19.70
N TYR A 169 -14.69 10.49 -18.55
CA TYR A 169 -15.12 11.48 -17.55
C TYR A 169 -14.98 12.92 -18.08
N TYR A 170 -13.87 13.22 -18.77
CA TYR A 170 -13.64 14.54 -19.37
C TYR A 170 -14.52 14.75 -20.61
N ASP A 171 -14.59 13.76 -21.50
CA ASP A 171 -15.40 13.82 -22.73
C ASP A 171 -16.88 14.06 -22.41
N SER A 172 -17.44 13.33 -21.42
CA SER A 172 -18.85 13.48 -21.00
C SER A 172 -19.16 14.83 -20.37
N ARG A 173 -18.15 15.61 -19.97
CA ARG A 173 -18.27 16.95 -19.37
C ARG A 173 -17.81 18.07 -20.30
N GLY A 174 -17.38 17.73 -21.52
CA GLY A 174 -16.84 18.70 -22.47
C GLY A 174 -15.51 19.33 -22.05
N LEU A 175 -14.79 18.70 -21.11
CA LEU A 175 -13.50 19.19 -20.60
C LEU A 175 -12.35 18.78 -21.52
N LYS A 176 -11.34 19.64 -21.64
CA LYS A 176 -10.14 19.48 -22.49
C LYS A 176 -8.86 19.62 -21.69
N VAL A 177 -7.73 19.32 -22.32
CA VAL A 177 -6.41 19.67 -21.78
C VAL A 177 -6.36 21.19 -21.54
N ASP A 178 -5.70 21.58 -20.46
CA ASP A 178 -5.57 22.96 -19.95
C ASP A 178 -6.85 23.57 -19.34
N ASP A 179 -8.01 22.90 -19.40
CA ASP A 179 -9.18 23.33 -18.64
C ASP A 179 -8.96 23.15 -17.13
N HIS A 180 -9.71 23.92 -16.33
CA HIS A 180 -9.69 23.78 -14.88
C HIS A 180 -10.10 22.37 -14.45
N ASN A 181 -9.27 21.70 -13.64
CA ASN A 181 -9.59 20.37 -13.13
C ASN A 181 -10.71 20.47 -12.08
N PRO A 182 -11.90 19.87 -12.29
CA PRO A 182 -12.99 19.93 -11.31
C PRO A 182 -12.65 19.27 -9.97
N ASN A 183 -11.65 18.39 -9.95
CA ASN A 183 -11.19 17.69 -8.77
C ASN A 183 -10.00 18.39 -8.09
N TYR A 184 -9.55 19.54 -8.59
CA TYR A 184 -8.44 20.26 -7.96
C TYR A 184 -8.74 20.57 -6.48
N ASP A 185 -7.73 20.34 -5.64
CA ASP A 185 -7.79 20.57 -4.21
C ASP A 185 -8.93 19.77 -3.56
N THR A 186 -8.96 18.48 -3.87
CA THR A 186 -9.89 17.51 -3.28
C THR A 186 -9.17 16.23 -2.89
N TYR A 187 -9.81 15.46 -2.02
CA TYR A 187 -9.32 14.21 -1.48
C TYR A 187 -10.22 13.06 -1.91
N ASN A 188 -9.66 11.88 -2.07
CA ASN A 188 -10.41 10.66 -2.37
C ASN A 188 -10.04 9.54 -1.39
N PRO A 189 -10.78 9.38 -0.28
CA PRO A 189 -10.66 8.20 0.55
C PRO A 189 -11.33 7.01 -0.15
N HIS A 190 -10.64 5.88 -0.23
CA HIS A 190 -11.20 4.66 -0.83
C HIS A 190 -10.66 3.41 -0.14
N PHE A 191 -11.36 2.30 -0.36
CA PHE A 191 -10.95 0.99 0.14
C PHE A 191 -10.48 0.09 -0.98
N HIS A 192 -9.29 -0.47 -0.79
CA HIS A 192 -8.86 -1.68 -1.48
C HIS A 192 -9.17 -2.89 -0.61
N VAL A 193 -9.84 -3.88 -1.17
CA VAL A 193 -10.36 -5.02 -0.44
C VAL A 193 -9.97 -6.31 -1.15
N LEU A 194 -9.16 -7.13 -0.50
CA LEU A 194 -8.98 -8.51 -0.91
C LEU A 194 -10.11 -9.34 -0.29
N LEU A 195 -10.83 -10.09 -1.12
CA LEU A 195 -11.93 -10.95 -0.68
C LEU A 195 -11.54 -12.41 -0.89
N CYS A 196 -11.85 -13.26 0.08
CA CYS A 196 -11.74 -14.71 -0.03
C CYS A 196 -13.12 -15.31 -0.33
N VAL A 197 -13.21 -16.15 -1.36
CA VAL A 197 -14.45 -16.77 -1.84
C VAL A 197 -14.29 -18.27 -2.09
N GLU A 198 -15.41 -18.97 -2.19
CA GLU A 198 -15.41 -20.39 -2.59
C GLU A 198 -14.86 -20.59 -4.01
N LYS A 199 -14.21 -21.72 -4.28
CA LYS A 199 -13.69 -22.07 -5.63
C LYS A 199 -14.76 -22.09 -6.70
N ASN A 200 -16.00 -22.37 -6.33
CA ASN A 200 -17.16 -22.39 -7.21
C ASN A 200 -17.98 -21.08 -7.17
N TYR A 201 -17.42 -19.97 -6.65
CA TYR A 201 -18.07 -18.66 -6.56
C TYR A 201 -18.74 -18.26 -7.89
N PHE A 202 -18.03 -18.36 -9.02
CA PHE A 202 -18.56 -17.98 -10.34
C PHE A 202 -19.54 -19.00 -10.95
N LYS A 203 -19.66 -20.20 -10.37
CA LYS A 203 -20.54 -21.27 -10.88
C LYS A 203 -21.87 -21.35 -10.13
N ARG A 204 -21.90 -20.90 -8.87
CA ARG A 204 -23.07 -20.97 -7.99
C ARG A 204 -23.80 -19.63 -7.97
N LYS A 205 -25.01 -19.60 -8.52
CA LYS A 205 -25.84 -18.38 -8.63
C LYS A 205 -26.12 -17.72 -7.28
N GLU A 206 -26.22 -18.51 -6.22
CA GLU A 206 -26.43 -18.05 -4.85
C GLU A 206 -25.17 -17.45 -4.21
N LEU A 207 -23.97 -17.76 -4.74
CA LEU A 207 -22.71 -17.19 -4.24
C LEU A 207 -22.25 -16.01 -5.09
N TYR A 208 -22.40 -16.10 -6.41
CA TYR A 208 -21.93 -15.07 -7.32
C TYR A 208 -22.70 -13.75 -7.13
N ILE A 209 -21.95 -12.67 -6.89
CA ILE A 209 -22.47 -11.30 -6.82
C ILE A 209 -21.91 -10.54 -8.00
N LYS A 210 -22.78 -9.99 -8.86
CA LYS A 210 -22.38 -9.18 -10.01
C LYS A 210 -21.82 -7.83 -9.58
N GLN A 211 -21.05 -7.19 -10.45
CA GLN A 211 -20.48 -5.87 -10.19
C GLN A 211 -21.57 -4.80 -9.97
N GLU A 212 -22.69 -4.88 -10.71
CA GLU A 212 -23.85 -4.00 -10.53
C GLU A 212 -24.47 -4.15 -9.13
N GLU A 213 -24.63 -5.38 -8.64
CA GLU A 213 -25.11 -5.64 -7.28
C GLU A 213 -24.14 -5.07 -6.23
N TRP A 214 -22.82 -5.18 -6.44
CA TRP A 214 -21.83 -4.54 -5.55
C TRP A 214 -21.98 -3.02 -5.54
N LEU A 215 -22.22 -2.40 -6.70
CA LEU A 215 -22.42 -0.97 -6.83
C LEU A 215 -23.70 -0.52 -6.09
N GLU A 216 -24.82 -1.20 -6.32
CA GLU A 216 -26.10 -0.93 -5.66
C GLU A 216 -25.98 -1.06 -4.15
N MET A 217 -25.43 -2.17 -3.66
CA MET A 217 -25.22 -2.36 -2.23
C MET A 217 -24.31 -1.30 -1.64
N TRP A 218 -23.28 -0.85 -2.36
CA TRP A 218 -22.38 0.20 -1.89
C TRP A 218 -23.09 1.55 -1.78
N ARG A 219 -23.82 1.97 -2.84
CA ARG A 219 -24.66 3.18 -2.84
C ARG A 219 -25.65 3.20 -1.67
N GLU A 220 -26.30 2.06 -1.41
CA GLU A 220 -27.28 1.93 -0.32
C GLU A 220 -26.64 2.07 1.07
N VAL A 221 -25.45 1.49 1.31
CA VAL A 221 -24.83 1.57 2.65
C VAL A 221 -24.14 2.90 2.92
N THR A 222 -23.73 3.61 1.87
CA THR A 222 -23.13 4.95 1.94
C THR A 222 -24.16 6.06 1.92
N ASP A 223 -25.36 5.79 1.41
CA ASP A 223 -26.39 6.79 1.08
C ASP A 223 -25.87 7.81 0.05
N MET A 224 -25.30 7.30 -1.04
CA MET A 224 -24.64 8.09 -2.09
C MET A 224 -24.97 7.53 -3.48
N PRO A 225 -26.13 7.88 -4.07
CA PRO A 225 -26.52 7.39 -5.40
C PRO A 225 -25.57 7.85 -6.52
N GLU A 226 -24.80 8.93 -6.30
CA GLU A 226 -23.84 9.51 -7.25
C GLU A 226 -22.59 8.67 -7.48
N ILE A 227 -22.31 7.66 -6.64
CA ILE A 227 -21.21 6.72 -6.88
C ILE A 227 -21.49 5.99 -8.18
N THR A 228 -20.65 6.14 -9.21
CA THR A 228 -20.92 5.57 -10.55
C THR A 228 -20.31 4.20 -10.78
N GLN A 229 -19.32 3.81 -9.97
CA GLN A 229 -18.56 2.60 -10.22
C GLN A 229 -18.00 2.00 -8.93
N VAL A 230 -17.90 0.67 -8.94
CA VAL A 230 -17.00 -0.12 -8.10
C VAL A 230 -16.17 -0.98 -9.04
N HIS A 231 -14.94 -1.32 -8.65
CA HIS A 231 -14.10 -2.19 -9.45
C HIS A 231 -13.96 -3.53 -8.75
N ILE A 232 -14.38 -4.63 -9.37
CA ILE A 232 -14.18 -5.98 -8.83
C ILE A 232 -13.58 -6.89 -9.90
N GLN A 233 -12.55 -7.65 -9.54
CA GLN A 233 -11.89 -8.59 -10.44
C GLN A 233 -11.41 -9.83 -9.69
N LYS A 234 -11.30 -10.95 -10.41
CA LYS A 234 -10.64 -12.15 -9.88
C LYS A 234 -9.13 -11.91 -9.78
N VAL A 235 -8.51 -12.41 -8.72
CA VAL A 235 -7.05 -12.40 -8.57
C VAL A 235 -6.48 -13.66 -9.20
N GLU A 236 -5.81 -13.50 -10.34
CA GLU A 236 -5.20 -14.63 -11.06
C GLU A 236 -3.80 -14.97 -10.52
N LEU A 237 -2.99 -13.94 -10.25
CA LEU A 237 -1.62 -14.07 -9.77
C LEU A 237 -1.51 -13.53 -8.35
N ILE A 238 -1.00 -14.34 -7.43
CA ILE A 238 -0.83 -13.95 -6.01
C ILE A 238 0.43 -13.10 -5.85
N ARG A 239 1.60 -13.63 -6.24
CA ARG A 239 2.91 -12.98 -6.03
C ARG A 239 3.29 -11.98 -7.11
N GLU A 240 2.79 -12.18 -8.32
CA GLU A 240 3.07 -11.34 -9.49
C GLU A 240 1.90 -10.42 -9.87
N GLY A 241 0.77 -10.54 -9.17
CA GLY A 241 -0.44 -9.79 -9.49
C GLY A 241 -0.55 -8.46 -8.75
N ASN A 242 -1.20 -7.49 -9.39
CA ASN A 242 -1.45 -6.16 -8.81
C ASN A 242 -2.21 -6.21 -7.48
N ALA A 243 -3.05 -7.21 -7.22
CA ALA A 243 -3.93 -7.21 -6.05
C ALA A 243 -3.18 -7.18 -4.71
N VAL A 244 -2.12 -7.99 -4.55
CA VAL A 244 -1.30 -7.98 -3.32
C VAL A 244 -0.61 -6.64 -3.17
N ALA A 245 -0.02 -6.12 -4.26
CA ALA A 245 0.64 -4.83 -4.25
C ALA A 245 -0.34 -3.71 -3.85
N GLU A 246 -1.53 -3.62 -4.46
CA GLU A 246 -2.51 -2.57 -4.14
C GLU A 246 -2.99 -2.62 -2.66
N VAL A 247 -3.25 -3.81 -2.11
CA VAL A 247 -3.63 -3.94 -0.68
C VAL A 247 -2.44 -3.67 0.25
N ALA A 248 -1.22 -3.94 -0.18
CA ALA A 248 -0.02 -3.75 0.64
C ALA A 248 0.57 -2.32 0.56
N LYS A 249 0.31 -1.55 -0.50
CA LYS A 249 0.83 -0.18 -0.75
C LYS A 249 0.60 0.78 0.42
N TYR A 250 1.18 1.98 0.36
CA TYR A 250 0.92 3.03 1.35
C TYR A 250 -0.55 3.48 1.31
N SER A 251 -1.08 3.87 2.47
CA SER A 251 -2.42 4.47 2.57
C SER A 251 -2.47 5.92 2.14
N ALA A 252 -1.33 6.56 1.95
CA ALA A 252 -1.19 7.89 1.37
C ALA A 252 0.18 7.96 0.71
N LYS A 253 0.25 8.54 -0.48
CA LYS A 253 1.53 8.72 -1.14
C LYS A 253 2.26 9.90 -0.53
N ASP A 254 3.54 9.71 -0.30
CA ASP A 254 4.44 10.66 0.35
C ASP A 254 4.48 12.02 -0.35
N TYR A 255 4.51 12.04 -1.68
CA TYR A 255 4.47 13.29 -2.46
C TYR A 255 3.10 13.98 -2.49
N GLU A 256 2.01 13.24 -2.32
CA GLU A 256 0.65 13.80 -2.28
C GLU A 256 0.39 14.50 -0.94
N MET A 257 0.88 13.93 0.17
CA MET A 257 0.71 14.51 1.50
C MET A 257 1.67 15.67 1.81
N SER A 258 2.71 15.89 1.00
CA SER A 258 3.73 16.92 1.25
C SER A 258 3.58 18.18 0.39
N VAL A 259 2.40 18.41 -0.19
CA VAL A 259 2.17 19.55 -1.10
C VAL A 259 2.23 20.87 -0.33
N SER A 260 1.57 20.96 0.82
CA SER A 260 1.58 22.10 1.74
C SER A 260 1.34 21.63 3.18
N GLN A 261 1.53 22.52 4.17
CA GLN A 261 1.20 22.22 5.57
C GLN A 261 -0.29 21.89 5.73
N ASP A 262 -1.18 22.62 5.07
CA ASP A 262 -2.63 22.39 5.16
C ASP A 262 -3.00 21.02 4.62
N VAL A 263 -2.42 20.64 3.47
CA VAL A 263 -2.64 19.31 2.89
C VAL A 263 -2.14 18.22 3.83
N PHE A 264 -0.94 18.39 4.38
CA PHE A 264 -0.38 17.44 5.35
C PHE A 264 -1.27 17.30 6.59
N ASP A 265 -1.81 18.40 7.10
CA ASP A 265 -2.66 18.42 8.28
C ASP A 265 -3.96 17.65 8.07
N VAL A 266 -4.56 17.74 6.87
CA VAL A 266 -5.71 16.91 6.48
C VAL A 266 -5.34 15.44 6.49
N PHE A 267 -4.23 15.03 5.86
CA PHE A 267 -3.74 13.64 5.91
C PHE A 267 -3.47 13.16 7.34
N TYR A 268 -2.84 14.01 8.16
CA TYR A 268 -2.49 13.69 9.53
C TYR A 268 -3.74 13.44 10.37
N LEU A 269 -4.71 14.36 10.34
CA LEU A 269 -5.96 14.24 11.08
C LEU A 269 -6.82 13.08 10.57
N ALA A 270 -6.83 12.86 9.25
CA ALA A 270 -7.57 11.78 8.61
C ALA A 270 -7.02 10.41 8.98
N LEU A 271 -5.70 10.23 9.10
CA LEU A 271 -5.08 8.91 9.23
C LEU A 271 -4.54 8.61 10.63
N LYS A 272 -4.23 9.60 11.46
CA LYS A 272 -3.68 9.37 12.81
C LYS A 272 -4.67 8.59 13.67
N GLY A 273 -4.15 7.60 14.41
CA GLY A 273 -4.94 6.76 15.30
C GLY A 273 -5.86 5.75 14.60
N ARG A 274 -5.95 5.76 13.26
CA ARG A 274 -6.78 4.81 12.52
C ARG A 274 -6.04 3.52 12.21
N GLN A 275 -6.75 2.40 12.31
CA GLN A 275 -6.33 1.13 11.76
C GLN A 275 -6.53 1.15 10.24
N LEU A 276 -5.43 1.15 9.48
CA LEU A 276 -5.47 1.31 8.02
C LEU A 276 -5.68 -0.02 7.29
N ILE A 277 -5.19 -1.13 7.85
CA ILE A 277 -5.40 -2.48 7.33
C ILE A 277 -6.20 -3.27 8.37
N VAL A 278 -7.34 -3.83 7.95
CA VAL A 278 -8.24 -4.63 8.79
C VAL A 278 -8.43 -6.00 8.16
N TYR A 279 -8.32 -7.04 8.98
CA TYR A 279 -8.52 -8.44 8.60
C TYR A 279 -9.87 -8.94 9.16
N GLY A 280 -10.65 -9.64 8.34
CA GLY A 280 -11.94 -10.22 8.72
C GLY A 280 -12.13 -11.65 8.20
N GLY A 281 -12.93 -12.45 8.92
CA GLY A 281 -13.19 -13.85 8.61
C GLY A 281 -11.90 -14.68 8.51
N LEU A 282 -11.85 -15.60 7.54
CA LEU A 282 -10.73 -16.52 7.34
C LEU A 282 -9.36 -15.81 7.24
N LEU A 283 -9.31 -14.63 6.63
CA LEU A 283 -8.07 -13.86 6.48
C LEU A 283 -7.57 -13.28 7.82
N LYS A 284 -8.43 -13.11 8.83
CA LYS A 284 -8.02 -12.76 10.20
C LYS A 284 -7.35 -13.94 10.89
N ASP A 285 -7.89 -15.13 10.72
CA ASP A 285 -7.35 -16.35 11.34
C ASP A 285 -5.98 -16.69 10.74
N TYR A 286 -5.85 -16.62 9.42
CA TYR A 286 -4.57 -16.80 8.73
C TYR A 286 -3.56 -15.67 9.05
N ALA A 287 -4.03 -14.45 9.33
CA ALA A 287 -3.15 -13.39 9.79
C ALA A 287 -2.54 -13.71 11.15
N LYS A 288 -3.25 -14.42 12.04
CA LYS A 288 -2.72 -14.90 13.30
C LYS A 288 -1.71 -16.03 13.09
N LYS A 289 -2.06 -17.04 12.28
CA LYS A 289 -1.14 -18.13 11.90
C LYS A 289 0.19 -17.63 11.32
N TYR A 290 0.15 -16.54 10.53
CA TYR A 290 1.36 -15.91 10.01
C TYR A 290 2.24 -15.32 11.11
N GLU A 291 1.65 -14.61 12.10
CA GLU A 291 2.42 -14.05 13.23
C GLU A 291 2.99 -15.15 14.13
N ASP A 292 2.29 -16.28 14.23
CA ASP A 292 2.70 -17.46 15.01
C ASP A 292 3.74 -18.34 14.26
N GLY A 293 4.15 -17.96 13.04
CA GLY A 293 5.15 -18.67 12.23
C GLY A 293 4.65 -19.94 11.53
N GLU A 294 3.39 -20.31 11.70
CA GLU A 294 2.80 -21.55 11.16
C GLU A 294 2.77 -21.58 9.61
N LEU A 295 2.86 -20.41 8.97
CA LEU A 295 2.79 -20.27 7.51
C LEU A 295 4.16 -20.16 6.82
N ASP A 296 5.28 -20.31 7.55
CA ASP A 296 6.62 -20.15 6.98
C ASP A 296 6.91 -21.11 5.81
N LYS A 297 6.32 -22.31 5.83
CA LYS A 297 6.38 -23.29 4.72
C LYS A 297 5.79 -22.76 3.39
N TYR A 298 4.97 -21.71 3.45
CA TYR A 298 4.38 -21.05 2.27
C TYR A 298 5.11 -19.78 1.85
N LYS A 299 6.16 -19.34 2.56
CA LYS A 299 6.99 -18.20 2.14
C LYS A 299 7.88 -18.60 0.95
N SER A 300 8.22 -17.63 0.12
CA SER A 300 9.25 -17.82 -0.91
C SER A 300 10.61 -17.98 -0.26
N THR A 301 11.48 -18.81 -0.83
CA THR A 301 12.91 -18.79 -0.53
C THR A 301 13.62 -17.71 -1.35
N ASP A 302 14.57 -17.03 -0.72
CA ASP A 302 15.46 -16.09 -1.38
C ASP A 302 16.51 -16.88 -2.17
N LYS A 303 16.46 -16.77 -3.51
CA LYS A 303 17.37 -17.49 -4.42
C LYS A 303 18.65 -16.72 -4.70
N ASN A 304 18.81 -15.52 -4.14
CA ASN A 304 20.02 -14.74 -4.33
C ASN A 304 21.15 -15.28 -3.46
N GLU A 305 22.36 -15.15 -3.96
CA GLU A 305 23.58 -15.37 -3.18
C GLU A 305 24.27 -14.03 -2.95
N TYR A 306 24.40 -13.66 -1.68
CA TYR A 306 24.99 -12.43 -1.20
C TYR A 306 26.47 -12.64 -0.87
N TYR A 307 27.27 -11.69 -1.35
CA TYR A 307 28.74 -11.72 -1.27
C TYR A 307 29.30 -10.53 -0.50
N TYR A 308 28.60 -9.40 -0.51
CA TYR A 308 29.08 -8.17 0.10
C TYR A 308 28.15 -7.70 1.20
N ARG A 309 28.72 -7.25 2.32
CA ARG A 309 28.10 -6.31 3.24
C ARG A 309 28.23 -4.91 2.65
N LEU A 310 27.18 -4.12 2.78
CA LEU A 310 27.12 -2.74 2.31
C LEU A 310 26.56 -1.84 3.40
N ILE A 311 27.37 -0.92 3.89
CA ILE A 311 26.95 0.12 4.82
C ILE A 311 26.58 1.35 4.01
N ALA A 312 25.36 1.84 4.19
CA ALA A 312 24.86 3.06 3.58
C ALA A 312 24.56 4.10 4.66
N MET A 313 25.40 5.13 4.75
CA MET A 313 25.29 6.23 5.71
C MET A 313 24.80 7.51 5.03
N TRP A 314 23.84 8.18 5.65
CA TRP A 314 23.27 9.41 5.12
C TRP A 314 24.23 10.58 5.34
N ASN A 315 24.78 11.13 4.26
CA ASN A 315 25.48 12.41 4.29
C ASN A 315 24.45 13.53 4.10
N LYS A 316 24.21 14.29 5.17
CA LYS A 316 23.21 15.37 5.19
C LYS A 316 23.61 16.54 4.28
N ASP A 317 24.89 16.86 4.20
CA ASP A 317 25.38 18.02 3.44
C ASP A 317 25.30 17.75 1.94
N LEU A 318 25.60 16.52 1.52
CA LEU A 318 25.52 16.08 0.13
C LEU A 318 24.14 15.53 -0.27
N MET A 319 23.21 15.41 0.68
CA MET A 319 21.86 14.86 0.48
C MET A 319 21.86 13.52 -0.28
N LYS A 320 22.80 12.65 0.07
CA LYS A 320 23.00 11.33 -0.54
C LYS A 320 23.54 10.31 0.46
N PHE A 321 23.43 9.03 0.11
CA PHE A 321 24.06 7.96 0.88
C PHE A 321 25.50 7.75 0.42
N GLU A 322 26.42 7.81 1.36
CA GLU A 322 27.76 7.25 1.22
C GLU A 322 27.68 5.74 1.42
N GLN A 323 28.43 5.00 0.60
CA GLN A 323 28.32 3.56 0.49
C GLN A 323 29.70 2.93 0.65
N GLU A 324 29.82 2.02 1.61
CA GLU A 324 31.03 1.24 1.85
C GLU A 324 30.73 -0.25 1.71
N TYR A 325 31.53 -0.96 0.92
CA TYR A 325 31.38 -2.38 0.67
C TYR A 325 32.50 -3.16 1.36
N GLN A 326 32.14 -4.27 1.99
CA GLN A 326 33.07 -5.25 2.54
C GLN A 326 32.63 -6.65 2.11
N GLU A 327 33.57 -7.56 1.85
CA GLU A 327 33.22 -8.97 1.61
C GLU A 327 32.65 -9.59 2.89
N LEU A 328 31.61 -10.41 2.72
CA LEU A 328 31.06 -11.19 3.83
C LEU A 328 32.04 -12.28 4.23
N THR A 329 32.19 -12.46 5.54
CA THR A 329 32.86 -13.64 6.11
C THR A 329 32.06 -14.91 5.81
N GLU A 330 32.68 -16.09 5.92
CA GLU A 330 31.97 -17.36 5.73
C GLU A 330 30.79 -17.54 6.70
N SER A 331 30.93 -17.07 7.94
CA SER A 331 29.83 -17.06 8.91
C SER A 331 28.67 -16.16 8.47
N GLU A 332 28.95 -14.95 7.98
CA GLU A 332 27.92 -14.04 7.48
C GLU A 332 27.26 -14.57 6.19
N LYS A 333 28.03 -15.25 5.31
CA LYS A 333 27.46 -15.93 4.13
C LYS A 333 26.46 -17.01 4.53
N GLN A 334 26.73 -17.77 5.59
CA GLN A 334 25.79 -18.75 6.13
C GLN A 334 24.56 -18.09 6.76
N GLU A 335 24.72 -16.92 7.39
CA GLU A 335 23.62 -16.16 8.02
C GLU A 335 22.67 -15.51 6.99
N TYR A 336 23.17 -15.10 5.82
CA TYR A 336 22.37 -14.29 4.89
C TYR A 336 21.86 -15.04 3.65
N ASN A 337 22.43 -16.21 3.32
CA ASN A 337 22.06 -16.98 2.14
C ASN A 337 21.09 -18.13 2.47
N GLY A 338 20.10 -18.37 1.61
CA GLY A 338 19.16 -19.49 1.73
C GLY A 338 17.96 -19.27 2.67
N HIS A 339 17.75 -18.04 3.14
CA HIS A 339 16.62 -17.69 4.02
C HIS A 339 15.32 -17.38 3.26
N LEU A 340 14.22 -17.30 4.01
CA LEU A 340 12.91 -16.90 3.48
C LEU A 340 12.90 -15.42 3.07
N ILE A 341 12.02 -15.09 2.13
CA ILE A 341 11.75 -13.70 1.75
C ILE A 341 10.83 -13.07 2.79
N ASP A 342 11.34 -12.06 3.51
CA ASP A 342 10.60 -11.35 4.56
C ASP A 342 10.16 -9.92 4.15
N GLU A 343 10.56 -9.46 2.97
CA GLU A 343 10.14 -8.18 2.39
C GLU A 343 10.03 -8.30 0.86
N MET A 344 8.93 -7.81 0.29
CA MET A 344 8.69 -7.75 -1.16
C MET A 344 8.73 -6.32 -1.68
N GLU A 345 9.06 -6.16 -2.95
CA GLU A 345 9.02 -4.85 -3.60
C GLU A 345 7.57 -4.44 -3.87
N VAL A 346 7.19 -3.27 -3.34
CA VAL A 346 5.87 -2.67 -3.55
C VAL A 346 6.07 -1.28 -4.15
N GLU A 347 5.61 -1.11 -5.39
CA GLU A 347 5.70 0.15 -6.15
C GLU A 347 4.76 1.23 -5.62
#